data_AF-A0A6I6UU97-F1
#
_entry.id   AF-A0A6I6UU97-F1
#
_cell.length_a   1.000
_cell.length_b   1.000
_cell.length_c   1.000
_cell.angle_alpha   90.00
_cell.angle_beta   90.00
_cell.angle_gamma   90.00
#
_symmetry.space_group_name_H-M   'P 1'
#
loop_
_entity.id
_entity.type
_entity.pdbx_description
1 polymer ?
#
loop_
_entity_poly.entity_id
_entity_poly.type
_entity_poly.pdbx_seq_one_letter_code
_entity_poly.pdbx_strand_id
1 'polypeptide(L)' 'MTGLPKLVMIIGSIILVIGFLMQFIKIGKLPGDIIIKKENATFYFPLMTSILISVILSVVFYFIGRFK' A
#
# COMPACT_ATOMS: atom_id res chain seq x y z
N MET A 1 -0.06 -19.92 -24.24
CA MET A 1 -1.28 -20.03 -23.41
C MET A 1 -1.01 -19.49 -21.99
N THR A 2 -0.59 -18.23 -21.85
CA THR A 2 -0.05 -17.68 -20.58
C THR A 2 -0.69 -16.35 -20.13
N GLY A 3 -1.72 -15.87 -20.84
CA GLY A 3 -2.36 -14.58 -20.52
C GLY A 3 -3.35 -14.66 -19.35
N LEU A 4 -4.23 -15.68 -19.37
CA LEU A 4 -5.30 -15.83 -18.39
C LEU A 4 -4.79 -16.00 -16.93
N PRO A 5 -3.82 -16.91 -16.64
CA PRO A 5 -3.32 -17.07 -15.28
C PRO A 5 -2.64 -15.80 -14.76
N LYS A 6 -1.85 -15.14 -15.61
CA LYS A 6 -1.13 -13.91 -15.27
C LYS A 6 -2.10 -12.76 -14.97
N LEU A 7 -3.16 -12.65 -15.76
CA LEU A 7 -4.20 -11.63 -15.60
C LEU A 7 -4.97 -11.83 -14.29
N VAL A 8 -5.33 -13.07 -13.94
CA VAL A 8 -5.97 -13.39 -12.65
C VAL A 8 -5.07 -13.05 -11.46
N MET A 9 -3.76 -13.36 -11.55
CA MET A 9 -2.80 -13.02 -10.49
C MET A 9 -2.65 -11.50 -10.31
N ILE A 10 -2.61 -10.74 -11.40
CA ILE A 10 -2.53 -9.27 -11.36
C ILE A 10 -3.78 -8.68 -10.70
N ILE A 11 -4.97 -9.12 -11.12
CA ILE A 11 -6.24 -8.63 -10.57
C ILE A 11 -6.34 -8.99 -9.07
N GLY A 12 -6.00 -10.23 -8.69
CA GLY A 12 -5.99 -10.65 -7.29
C GLY A 12 -5.04 -9.82 -6.43
N SER A 13 -3.86 -9.47 -6.95
CA SER A 13 -2.90 -8.61 -6.26
C SER A 13 -3.45 -7.19 -6.06
N ILE A 14 -4.09 -6.61 -7.09
CA ILE A 14 -4.73 -5.28 -7.00
C ILE A 14 -5.84 -5.28 -5.95
N ILE A 15 -6.70 -6.29 -5.94
CA ILE A 15 -7.79 -6.41 -4.96
C ILE A 15 -7.25 -6.54 -3.53
N LEU A 16 -6.17 -7.32 -3.34
CA LEU A 16 -5.50 -7.44 -2.03
C LEU A 16 -4.96 -6.10 -1.55
N VAL A 17 -4.30 -5.33 -2.41
CA VAL A 17 -3.78 -4.01 -2.08
C VAL A 17 -4.91 -3.04 -1.75
N ILE A 18 -5.99 -3.03 -2.52
CA ILE A 18 -7.16 -2.18 -2.26
C ILE A 18 -7.83 -2.55 -0.94
N GLY A 19 -8.06 -3.84 -0.68
CA GLY A 19 -8.65 -4.32 0.57
C GLY A 19 -7.79 -3.97 1.78
N PHE A 20 -6.47 -4.11 1.65
CA PHE A 20 -5.51 -3.70 2.67
C PHE A 20 -5.58 -2.18 2.92
N LEU A 21 -5.53 -1.36 1.87
CA LEU A 21 -5.68 0.10 1.98
C LEU A 21 -7.02 0.52 2.59
N MET A 22 -8.12 -0.19 2.29
CA MET A 22 -9.43 0.09 2.89
C MET A 22 -9.48 -0.13 4.41
N GLN A 23 -8.67 -1.04 4.95
CA GLN A 23 -8.55 -1.21 6.41
C GLN A 23 -7.96 0.04 7.08
N PHE A 24 -7.08 0.76 6.37
CA PHE A 24 -6.43 1.97 6.86
C PHE A 24 -7.28 3.23 6.63
N ILE A 25 -8.19 3.21 5.65
CA ILE A 25 -9.09 4.33 5.33
C ILE A 25 -10.28 4.42 6.32
N LYS A 26 -10.64 3.35 7.01
CA LYS A 26 -11.68 3.41 8.04
C LYS A 26 -11.15 4.04 9.33
N ILE A 27 -11.58 5.29 9.56
CA ILE A 27 -11.66 5.98 10.87
C ILE A 27 -10.38 6.76 11.27
N GLY A 28 -9.85 7.61 10.39
CA GLY A 28 -9.13 8.84 10.77
C GLY A 28 -7.85 8.74 11.62
N LYS A 29 -7.38 7.53 11.92
CA LYS A 29 -6.15 7.21 12.64
C LYS A 29 -5.65 5.87 12.13
N LEU A 30 -4.77 5.88 11.12
CA LEU A 30 -3.95 4.70 10.90
C LEU A 30 -3.11 4.47 12.18
N PRO A 31 -3.16 3.28 12.80
CA PRO A 31 -2.21 2.95 13.85
C PRO A 31 -0.81 2.93 13.22
N GLY A 32 0.00 3.95 13.54
CA GLY A 32 1.33 4.15 12.97
C GLY A 32 1.55 5.52 12.31
N ASP A 33 0.47 6.26 12.00
CA ASP A 33 0.61 7.64 11.57
C ASP A 33 0.84 8.52 12.81
N ILE A 34 1.98 9.22 12.84
CA ILE A 34 2.33 10.10 13.96
C ILE A 34 1.49 11.36 13.79
N ILE A 35 0.41 11.44 14.57
CA ILE A 35 -0.47 12.61 14.64
C ILE A 35 -0.13 13.39 15.90
N ILE A 36 0.70 14.43 15.74
CA ILE A 36 1.00 15.35 16.83
C ILE A 36 -0.01 16.50 16.71
N LYS A 37 -1.04 16.45 17.55
CA LYS A 37 -1.99 17.57 17.72
C LYS A 37 -1.50 18.47 18.85
N LYS A 38 -1.15 19.72 18.50
CA LYS A 38 -0.91 20.83 19.42
C LYS A 38 -2.04 21.86 19.26
N GLU A 39 -2.28 22.70 20.26
CA GLU A 39 -3.44 23.61 20.36
C GLU A 39 -3.73 24.46 19.10
N ASN A 40 -2.72 24.75 18.26
CA ASN A 40 -2.87 25.50 16.99
C ASN A 40 -2.27 24.79 15.76
N ALA A 41 -1.77 23.55 15.89
CA ALA A 41 -1.09 22.87 14.78
C ALA A 41 -1.28 21.34 14.83
N THR A 42 -1.65 20.74 13.70
CA THR A 42 -1.73 19.28 13.55
C THR A 42 -0.63 18.84 12.57
N PHE A 43 0.37 18.10 13.07
CA PHE A 43 1.38 17.47 12.23
C PHE A 43 0.97 16.01 11.98
N TYR A 44 0.81 15.65 10.72
CA TYR A 44 0.44 14.30 10.28
C TYR A 44 1.61 13.69 9.51
N PHE A 45 2.19 12.63 10.04
CA PHE A 45 3.29 11.92 9.39
C PHE A 45 2.89 10.48 9.06
N PRO A 46 2.57 10.18 7.78
CA PRO A 46 1.94 8.93 7.41
C PRO A 46 2.95 7.80 7.15
N LEU A 47 3.73 7.45 8.18
CA LEU A 47 4.80 6.45 8.12
C LEU A 47 4.35 5.11 7.54
N MET A 48 3.19 4.63 7.97
CA MET A 48 2.71 3.31 7.60
C MET A 48 2.39 3.26 6.10
N THR A 49 1.80 4.33 5.56
CA THR A 49 1.52 4.42 4.13
C THR A 49 2.79 4.46 3.29
N SER A 50 3.82 5.21 3.72
CA SER A 50 5.10 5.29 3.00
C SER A 50 5.83 3.95 2.94
N ILE A 51 5.84 3.21 4.06
CA ILE A 51 6.44 1.87 4.14
C ILE A 51 5.69 0.91 3.21
N LEU A 52 4.36 0.90 3.27
CA LEU A 52 3.54 0.05 2.43
C LEU A 52 3.78 0.28 0.94
N ILE A 53 3.77 1.55 0.52
CA ILE A 53 4.05 1.95 -0.86
C ILE A 53 5.44 1.46 -1.27
N SER A 54 6.46 1.64 -0.42
CA SER A 54 7.82 1.18 -0.69
C SER A 54 7.90 -0.34 -0.89
N VAL A 55 7.22 -1.13 -0.05
CA VAL A 55 7.19 -2.60 -0.17
C VAL A 55 6.48 -3.02 -1.47
N ILE A 56 5.35 -2.41 -1.79
CA ILE A 56 4.60 -2.71 -3.03
C ILE A 56 5.47 -2.40 -4.25
N LEU A 57 6.08 -1.21 -4.33
CA LEU A 57 6.97 -0.86 -5.45
C LEU A 57 8.17 -1.81 -5.52
N SER A 58 8.75 -2.18 -4.39
CA SER A 58 9.88 -3.11 -4.34
C SER A 58 9.49 -4.48 -4.89
N VAL A 59 8.32 -5.01 -4.52
CA VAL A 59 7.80 -6.28 -5.04
C VAL A 59 7.53 -6.18 -6.54
N VAL A 60 6.90 -5.09 -6.99
CA VAL A 60 6.63 -4.85 -8.42
C VAL A 60 7.94 -4.80 -9.22
N PHE A 61 8.94 -4.04 -8.77
CA PHE A 61 10.24 -3.97 -9.43
C PHE A 61 11.01 -5.28 -9.37
N TYR A 62 10.90 -6.04 -8.27
CA TYR A 62 11.50 -7.36 -8.16
C TYR A 62 10.96 -8.31 -9.21
N PHE A 63 9.64 -8.36 -9.39
CA PHE A 63 9.03 -9.19 -10.42
C PHE A 63 9.38 -8.69 -11.83
N ILE A 64 9.27 -7.39 -12.12
CA ILE A 64 9.62 -6.83 -13.44
C ILE A 64 11.08 -7.11 -13.79
N GLY A 65 12.01 -6.91 -12.85
CA GLY A 65 13.44 -7.16 -13.06
C GLY A 65 13.79 -8.63 -13.23
N ARG A 66 13.01 -9.54 -12.65
CA ARG A 66 13.21 -10.99 -12.75
C ARG A 66 12.58 -11.63 -13.99
N PHE A 67 11.69 -10.92 -14.69
CA PHE A 67 11.10 -11.36 -15.97
C PHE A 67 11.91 -10.91 -17.20
N LYS A 68 13.11 -10.35 -17.01
CA LYS A 68 14.11 -10.11 -18.05
C LYS A 68 15.19 -11.19 -17.98
#